data_AF-A0A952DTM7-F1
#
_entry.id   AF-A0A952DTM7-F1
#
_cell.length_a   1.000
_cell.length_b   1.000
_cell.length_c   1.000
_cell.angle_alpha   90.00
_cell.angle_beta   90.00
_cell.angle_gamma   90.00
#
_symmetry.space_group_name_H-M   'P 1'
#
loop_
_entity.id
_entity.type
_entity.pdbx_description
1 polymer ?
#
loop_
_entity_poly.entity_id
_entity_poly.type
_entity_poly.pdbx_seq_one_letter_code
_entity_poly.pdbx_strand_id
1 'polypeptide(L)'
;MKYFINKKLLTLTVAFFFFTLAAIFIQLFAFQPVAKYFSYKTSISYDATGLCKSHPKDSFIERLYEQYAYEIENNLEFSGKFQLQKYERQQLIELILIDGAAPLIFIILGIVGFVYLIKYKKNINYNNLSLIQWIAVFLNLFWFRWLLLLVLYIVFVSLSKKDNALLIINETNIAYALNISPLFILIPLGLFSTWICYITVFVFIPKVYRGKFLLTGVIGCILALLFWFKLIGAMVLPYE
;
A
#
# COMPACT_ATOMS: atom_id res chain seq x y z
N MET A 1 -16.38 4.72 41.16
CA MET A 1 -16.28 4.73 39.68
C MET A 1 -15.07 3.88 39.27
N LYS A 2 -15.25 2.56 39.10
CA LYS A 2 -14.15 1.64 38.78
C LYS A 2 -13.82 1.75 37.29
N TYR A 3 -12.68 2.37 36.97
CA TYR A 3 -12.06 2.30 35.65
C TYR A 3 -11.59 0.87 35.37
N PHE A 4 -12.53 -0.02 35.04
CA PHE A 4 -12.20 -1.32 34.45
C PHE A 4 -11.99 -1.07 32.95
N ILE A 5 -10.81 -0.55 32.59
CA ILE A 5 -10.37 -0.59 31.19
C ILE A 5 -10.43 -2.06 30.79
N ASN A 6 -11.34 -2.39 29.89
CA ASN A 6 -11.59 -3.77 29.50
C ASN A 6 -10.29 -4.32 28.89
N LYS A 7 -9.64 -5.29 29.55
CA LYS A 7 -8.33 -5.84 29.14
C LYS A 7 -8.28 -6.18 27.65
N LYS A 8 -9.37 -6.73 27.09
CA LYS A 8 -9.49 -7.06 25.66
C LYS A 8 -9.50 -5.82 24.75
N LEU A 9 -10.12 -4.72 25.18
CA LEU A 9 -10.15 -3.46 24.43
C LEU A 9 -8.73 -2.90 24.31
N LEU A 10 -8.00 -2.83 25.43
CA LEU A 10 -6.60 -2.39 25.41
C LEU A 10 -5.73 -3.29 24.53
N THR A 11 -5.84 -4.62 24.66
CA THR A 11 -5.07 -5.56 23.84
C THR A 11 -5.35 -5.39 22.34
N LEU A 12 -6.61 -5.20 21.94
CA LEU A 12 -6.96 -4.98 20.54
C LEU A 12 -6.42 -3.65 20.03
N THR A 13 -6.55 -2.55 20.80
CA THR A 13 -5.98 -1.25 20.41
C THR A 13 -4.48 -1.33 20.19
N VAL A 14 -3.76 -1.97 21.11
CA VAL A 14 -2.31 -2.17 21.00
C VAL A 14 -1.96 -3.03 19.79
N ALA A 15 -2.72 -4.10 19.53
CA ALA A 15 -2.50 -4.93 18.35
C ALA A 15 -2.72 -4.13 17.06
N PHE A 16 -3.83 -3.39 16.93
CA PHE A 16 -4.07 -2.52 15.78
C PHE A 16 -2.94 -1.51 15.60
N PHE A 17 -2.50 -0.86 16.68
CA PHE A 17 -1.38 0.08 16.64
C PHE A 17 -0.12 -0.53 16.02
N PHE A 18 0.31 -1.70 16.50
CA PHE A 18 1.52 -2.35 15.97
C PHE A 18 1.35 -2.89 14.55
N PHE A 19 0.20 -3.45 14.20
CA PHE A 19 -0.06 -3.92 12.84
C PHE A 19 -0.14 -2.76 11.83
N THR A 20 -0.65 -1.59 12.24
CA THR A 20 -0.63 -0.38 11.41
C THR A 20 0.79 0.12 11.21
N LEU A 21 1.63 0.17 12.26
CA LEU A 21 3.05 0.51 12.10
C LEU A 21 3.75 -0.47 11.16
N ALA A 22 3.54 -1.78 11.34
CA ALA A 22 4.08 -2.80 10.44
C ALA A 22 3.62 -2.59 8.98
N ALA A 23 2.36 -2.20 8.77
CA ALA A 23 1.85 -1.87 7.44
C ALA A 23 2.61 -0.68 6.82
N ILE A 24 2.89 0.36 7.60
CA ILE A 24 3.66 1.53 7.14
C ILE A 24 5.09 1.10 6.77
N PHE A 25 5.74 0.30 7.59
CA PHE A 25 7.08 -0.23 7.27
C PHE A 25 7.07 -1.08 6.00
N ILE A 26 6.09 -1.99 5.84
CA ILE A 26 5.96 -2.78 4.60
C ILE A 26 5.80 -1.84 3.41
N GLN A 27 4.92 -0.84 3.51
CA GLN A 27 4.66 0.13 2.46
C GLN A 27 5.92 0.90 2.05
N LEU A 28 6.75 1.31 3.02
CA LEU A 28 7.97 2.08 2.76
C LEU A 28 9.13 1.22 2.27
N PHE A 29 9.27 -0.03 2.71
CA PHE A 29 10.47 -0.84 2.43
C PHE A 29 10.29 -1.90 1.35
N ALA A 30 9.06 -2.29 1.03
CA ALA A 30 8.79 -3.39 0.09
C ALA A 30 9.39 -3.19 -1.31
N PHE A 31 9.53 -1.95 -1.76
CA PHE A 31 10.02 -1.64 -3.10
C PHE A 31 11.55 -1.79 -3.24
N GLN A 32 12.32 -1.67 -2.14
CA GLN A 32 13.78 -1.61 -2.19
C GLN A 32 14.44 -2.84 -2.84
N PRO A 33 14.05 -4.09 -2.53
CA PRO A 33 14.68 -5.27 -3.14
C PRO A 33 14.49 -5.28 -4.66
N VAL A 34 13.30 -4.89 -5.12
CA VAL A 34 12.95 -4.84 -6.55
C VAL A 34 13.68 -3.68 -7.24
N ALA A 35 13.73 -2.51 -6.61
CA ALA A 35 14.47 -1.36 -7.12
C ALA A 35 15.97 -1.67 -7.26
N LYS A 36 16.58 -2.31 -6.24
CA LYS A 36 17.98 -2.73 -6.27
C LYS A 36 18.25 -3.76 -7.37
N TYR A 37 17.34 -4.71 -7.59
CA TYR A 37 17.45 -5.68 -8.67
C TYR A 37 17.54 -4.99 -10.05
N PHE A 38 16.79 -3.91 -10.26
CA PHE A 38 16.84 -3.10 -11.47
C PHE A 38 17.87 -1.96 -11.45
N SER A 39 18.79 -1.94 -10.47
CA SER A 39 19.84 -0.93 -10.34
C SER A 39 19.34 0.52 -10.13
N TYR A 40 18.19 0.67 -9.46
CA TYR A 40 17.73 1.96 -8.95
C TYR A 40 18.36 2.24 -7.59
N LYS A 41 18.80 3.48 -7.39
CA LYS A 41 19.02 4.06 -6.07
C LYS A 41 17.68 4.48 -5.49
N THR A 42 17.51 4.24 -4.21
CA THR A 42 16.28 4.51 -3.47
C THR A 42 16.57 5.51 -2.36
N SER A 43 15.73 6.51 -2.20
CA SER A 43 15.68 7.33 -0.98
C SER A 43 14.37 7.06 -0.25
N ILE A 44 14.40 7.06 1.08
CA ILE A 44 13.21 6.82 1.91
C ILE A 44 13.16 7.91 2.97
N SER A 45 12.09 8.70 2.96
CA SER A 45 11.67 9.51 4.10
C SER A 45 10.46 8.87 4.77
N TYR A 46 10.09 9.39 5.95
CA TYR A 46 8.95 8.87 6.69
C TYR A 46 7.59 8.98 5.99
N ASP A 47 7.49 9.81 4.96
CA ASP A 47 6.27 10.12 4.23
C ASP A 47 6.37 9.93 2.72
N ALA A 48 7.57 9.71 2.18
CA ALA A 48 7.81 9.59 0.75
C ALA A 48 8.94 8.60 0.43
N THR A 49 8.90 8.09 -0.79
CA THR A 49 9.94 7.22 -1.35
C THR A 49 10.41 7.80 -2.67
N GLY A 50 11.71 7.96 -2.84
CA GLY A 50 12.33 8.41 -4.08
C GLY A 50 13.03 7.29 -4.83
N LEU A 51 13.00 7.37 -6.16
CA LEU A 51 13.65 6.44 -7.07
C LEU A 51 14.52 7.23 -8.05
N CYS A 52 15.80 6.88 -8.12
CA CYS A 52 16.73 7.45 -9.09
C CYS A 52 17.52 6.32 -9.74
N LYS A 53 17.34 6.12 -11.04
CA LYS A 53 18.10 5.10 -11.78
C LYS A 53 19.55 5.55 -11.90
N SER A 54 20.48 4.65 -11.62
CA SER A 54 21.92 4.98 -11.58
C SER A 54 22.67 4.31 -12.72
N HIS A 55 22.20 4.48 -13.96
CA HIS A 55 22.77 3.78 -15.11
C HIS A 55 23.29 4.74 -16.19
N PRO A 56 24.44 4.45 -16.85
CA PRO A 56 24.91 5.20 -18.03
C PRO A 56 23.93 5.19 -19.23
N LYS A 57 22.83 4.44 -19.16
CA LYS A 57 21.78 4.43 -20.18
C LYS A 57 20.87 5.65 -20.05
N ASP A 58 20.78 6.24 -18.86
CA ASP A 58 20.02 7.48 -18.64
C ASP A 58 20.72 8.63 -19.36
N SER A 59 22.05 8.74 -19.25
CA SER A 59 22.82 9.69 -20.09
C SER A 59 22.67 9.44 -21.60
N PHE A 60 22.36 8.21 -22.03
CA PHE A 60 22.11 7.92 -23.44
C PHE A 60 20.71 8.38 -23.86
N ILE A 61 19.69 8.15 -23.02
CA ILE A 61 18.34 8.64 -23.24
C ILE A 61 18.30 10.16 -23.17
N GLU A 62 18.91 10.78 -22.16
CA GLU A 62 19.08 12.24 -22.04
C GLU A 62 19.77 12.79 -23.28
N ARG A 63 20.86 12.17 -23.76
CA ARG A 63 21.51 12.56 -25.01
C ARG A 63 20.59 12.43 -26.23
N LEU A 64 19.76 11.38 -26.32
CA LEU A 64 18.80 11.25 -27.41
C LEU A 64 17.70 12.33 -27.32
N TYR A 65 17.24 12.65 -26.12
CA TYR A 65 16.28 13.74 -25.87
C TYR A 65 16.88 15.10 -26.21
N GLU A 66 18.12 15.37 -25.84
CA GLU A 66 18.84 16.60 -26.19
C GLU A 66 19.11 16.71 -27.69
N GLN A 67 19.52 15.61 -28.32
CA GLN A 67 19.91 15.58 -29.74
C GLN A 67 18.71 15.65 -30.69
N TYR A 68 17.57 15.06 -30.32
CA TYR A 68 16.38 14.92 -31.17
C TYR A 68 15.13 15.58 -30.56
N ALA A 69 15.32 16.62 -29.72
CA ALA A 69 14.22 17.27 -29.00
C ALA A 69 13.08 17.69 -29.94
N TYR A 70 13.42 18.34 -31.06
CA TYR A 70 12.44 18.80 -32.04
C TYR A 70 11.67 17.63 -32.67
N GLU A 71 12.36 16.56 -33.05
CA GLU A 71 11.74 15.38 -33.66
C GLU A 71 10.85 14.63 -32.67
N ILE A 72 11.23 14.56 -31.40
CA ILE A 72 10.44 13.95 -30.33
C ILE A 72 9.17 14.78 -30.07
N GLU A 73 9.30 16.10 -29.88
CA GLU A 73 8.16 16.99 -29.63
C GLU A 73 7.15 17.00 -30.79
N ASN A 74 7.63 16.93 -32.02
CA ASN A 74 6.80 16.93 -33.22
C ASN A 74 6.42 15.51 -33.71
N ASN A 75 6.71 14.46 -32.94
CA ASN A 75 6.44 13.06 -33.29
C ASN A 75 7.03 12.57 -34.63
N LEU A 76 8.13 13.18 -35.08
CA LEU A 76 8.82 12.85 -36.32
C LEU A 76 9.65 11.56 -36.19
N GLU A 77 10.16 11.06 -37.31
CA GLU A 77 11.01 9.88 -37.35
C GLU A 77 12.49 10.29 -37.19
N PHE A 78 13.25 9.57 -36.36
CA PHE A 78 14.67 9.81 -36.13
C PHE A 78 15.41 8.50 -35.86
N SER A 79 16.72 8.48 -36.11
CA SER A 79 17.51 7.23 -36.11
C SER A 79 17.49 6.48 -34.77
N GLY A 80 17.31 7.21 -33.65
CA GLY A 80 17.24 6.66 -32.29
C GLY A 80 15.85 6.23 -31.82
N LYS A 81 14.78 6.46 -32.60
CA LYS A 81 13.38 6.33 -32.13
C LYS A 81 13.06 4.94 -31.60
N PHE A 82 13.48 3.89 -32.31
CA PHE A 82 13.26 2.51 -31.88
C PHE A 82 13.99 2.18 -30.56
N GLN A 83 15.20 2.70 -30.40
CA GLN A 83 16.00 2.47 -29.19
C GLN A 83 15.38 3.20 -28.01
N LEU A 84 14.97 4.46 -28.20
CA LEU A 84 14.28 5.26 -27.19
C LEU A 84 13.01 4.55 -26.71
N GLN A 85 12.11 4.16 -27.62
CA GLN A 85 10.86 3.47 -27.29
C GLN A 85 11.10 2.15 -26.55
N LYS A 86 12.12 1.39 -26.95
CA LYS A 86 12.50 0.15 -26.27
C LYS A 86 12.90 0.41 -24.82
N TYR A 87 13.68 1.46 -24.57
CA TYR A 87 14.12 1.81 -23.22
C TYR A 87 12.99 2.37 -22.36
N GLU A 88 12.16 3.26 -22.90
CA GLU A 88 11.00 3.80 -22.20
C GLU A 88 10.04 2.68 -21.78
N ARG A 89 9.76 1.74 -22.68
CA ARG A 89 8.95 0.57 -22.37
C ARG A 89 9.58 -0.29 -21.28
N GLN A 90 10.90 -0.48 -21.32
CA GLN A 90 11.60 -1.24 -20.28
C GLN A 90 11.50 -0.52 -18.92
N GLN A 91 11.77 0.77 -18.88
CA GLN A 91 11.68 1.58 -17.66
C GLN A 91 10.28 1.57 -17.07
N LEU A 92 9.26 1.67 -17.91
CA LEU A 92 7.86 1.58 -17.51
C LEU A 92 7.55 0.23 -16.84
N ILE A 93 8.01 -0.89 -17.42
CA ILE A 93 7.82 -2.22 -16.84
C ILE A 93 8.54 -2.33 -15.48
N GLU A 94 9.77 -1.83 -15.39
CA GLU A 94 10.53 -1.82 -14.14
C GLU A 94 9.82 -1.04 -13.04
N LEU A 95 9.33 0.16 -13.34
CA LEU A 95 8.59 1.00 -12.39
C LEU A 95 7.30 0.33 -11.92
N ILE A 96 6.53 -0.28 -12.82
CA ILE A 96 5.32 -1.04 -12.46
C ILE A 96 5.67 -2.19 -11.49
N LEU A 97 6.78 -2.89 -11.71
CA LEU A 97 7.19 -3.99 -10.83
C LEU A 97 7.66 -3.48 -9.46
N ILE A 98 8.35 -2.34 -9.43
CA ILE A 98 8.80 -1.68 -8.19
C ILE A 98 7.59 -1.21 -7.38
N ASP A 99 6.66 -0.50 -8.02
CA ASP A 99 5.41 -0.04 -7.39
C ASP A 99 4.52 -1.22 -6.97
N GLY A 100 4.52 -2.31 -7.74
CA GLY A 100 3.75 -3.52 -7.45
C GLY A 100 4.23 -4.31 -6.22
N ALA A 101 5.42 -4.01 -5.68
CA ALA A 101 6.02 -4.79 -4.60
C ALA A 101 5.21 -4.73 -3.28
N ALA A 102 4.90 -3.54 -2.77
CA ALA A 102 4.13 -3.40 -1.52
C ALA A 102 2.70 -3.98 -1.66
N PRO A 103 1.95 -3.66 -2.72
CA PRO A 103 0.61 -4.21 -2.95
C PRO A 103 0.59 -5.75 -2.96
N LEU A 104 1.58 -6.38 -3.62
CA LEU A 104 1.72 -7.84 -3.65
C LEU A 104 1.97 -8.41 -2.25
N ILE A 105 2.83 -7.80 -1.44
CA ILE A 105 3.07 -8.26 -0.06
C ILE A 105 1.78 -8.20 0.77
N PHE A 106 1.00 -7.12 0.66
CA PHE A 106 -0.28 -7.00 1.36
C PHE A 106 -1.28 -8.10 0.94
N ILE A 107 -1.35 -8.41 -0.36
CA ILE A 107 -2.18 -9.50 -0.87
C ILE A 107 -1.72 -10.83 -0.29
N ILE A 108 -0.42 -11.11 -0.28
CA ILE A 108 0.14 -12.37 0.25
C ILE A 108 -0.19 -12.52 1.74
N LEU A 109 0.06 -11.49 2.55
CA LEU A 109 -0.24 -11.52 3.98
C LEU A 109 -1.73 -11.69 4.24
N GLY A 110 -2.57 -10.98 3.48
CA GLY A 110 -4.02 -11.11 3.52
C GLY A 110 -4.50 -12.53 3.20
N ILE A 111 -3.98 -13.14 2.13
CA ILE A 111 -4.30 -14.52 1.72
C ILE A 111 -3.89 -15.50 2.81
N VAL A 112 -2.67 -15.38 3.37
CA VAL A 112 -2.19 -16.26 4.45
C VAL A 112 -3.12 -16.19 5.65
N GLY A 113 -3.52 -14.99 6.08
CA GLY A 113 -4.50 -14.80 7.14
C GLY A 113 -5.86 -15.43 6.82
N PHE A 114 -6.39 -15.16 5.62
CA PHE A 114 -7.70 -15.67 5.18
C PHE A 114 -7.75 -17.19 5.10
N VAL A 115 -6.76 -17.82 4.47
CA VAL A 115 -6.65 -19.27 4.32
C VAL A 115 -6.57 -19.95 5.67
N TYR A 116 -5.80 -19.38 6.61
CA TYR A 116 -5.73 -19.89 7.98
C TYR A 116 -7.11 -19.84 8.66
N LEU A 117 -7.83 -18.73 8.56
CA LEU A 117 -9.17 -18.58 9.16
C LEU A 117 -10.19 -19.56 8.57
N ILE A 118 -10.17 -19.78 7.25
CA ILE A 118 -11.04 -20.76 6.59
C ILE A 118 -10.75 -22.18 7.09
N LYS A 119 -9.47 -22.58 7.12
CA LYS A 119 -9.05 -23.93 7.52
C LYS A 119 -9.50 -24.28 8.94
N TYR A 120 -9.48 -23.31 9.85
CA TYR A 120 -9.82 -23.52 11.27
C TYR A 120 -11.20 -22.98 11.66
N LYS A 121 -12.05 -22.65 10.68
CA LYS A 121 -13.40 -22.10 10.92
C LYS A 121 -14.26 -22.97 11.85
N LYS A 122 -14.18 -24.29 11.73
CA LYS A 122 -14.93 -25.25 12.57
C LYS A 122 -14.50 -25.24 14.05
N ASN A 123 -13.27 -24.80 14.33
CA ASN A 123 -12.67 -24.78 15.66
C ASN A 123 -12.73 -23.38 16.29
N ILE A 124 -13.46 -22.44 15.69
CA ILE A 124 -13.66 -21.12 16.29
C ILE A 124 -14.66 -21.29 17.43
N ASN A 125 -14.16 -21.26 18.66
CA ASN A 125 -15.00 -21.20 19.83
C ASN A 125 -15.69 -19.83 19.85
N TYR A 126 -17.02 -19.84 19.80
CA TYR A 126 -17.84 -18.62 19.79
C TYR A 126 -17.59 -17.72 21.01
N ASN A 127 -16.94 -18.22 22.06
CA ASN A 127 -16.62 -17.44 23.26
C ASN A 127 -15.21 -16.83 23.24
N ASN A 128 -14.25 -17.40 22.51
CA ASN A 128 -12.88 -16.87 22.47
C ASN A 128 -12.06 -17.42 21.28
N LEU A 129 -11.39 -16.52 20.56
CA LEU A 129 -10.39 -16.87 19.54
C LEU A 129 -9.03 -17.13 20.21
N SER A 130 -8.27 -18.09 19.68
CA SER A 130 -6.88 -18.35 20.08
C SER A 130 -5.95 -17.21 19.61
N LEU A 131 -4.75 -17.11 20.20
CA LEU A 131 -3.78 -16.09 19.80
C LEU A 131 -3.42 -16.18 18.30
N ILE A 132 -3.24 -17.40 17.78
CA ILE A 132 -2.90 -17.61 16.36
C ILE A 132 -4.07 -17.21 15.46
N GLN A 133 -5.30 -17.49 15.88
CA GLN A 133 -6.50 -17.03 15.16
C GLN A 133 -6.60 -15.51 15.16
N TRP A 134 -6.24 -14.83 16.26
CA TRP A 134 -6.15 -13.36 16.29
C TRP A 134 -5.10 -12.83 15.33
N ILE A 135 -3.90 -13.42 15.31
CA ILE A 135 -2.86 -13.05 14.35
C ILE A 135 -3.38 -13.22 12.92
N ALA A 136 -4.06 -14.32 12.61
CA ALA A 136 -4.65 -14.54 11.30
C ALA A 136 -5.75 -13.52 10.96
N VAL A 137 -6.56 -13.07 11.94
CA VAL A 137 -7.50 -11.95 11.76
C VAL A 137 -6.75 -10.67 11.37
N PHE A 138 -5.68 -10.32 12.09
CA PHE A 138 -4.90 -9.11 11.78
C PHE A 138 -4.16 -9.21 10.45
N LEU A 139 -3.62 -10.38 10.09
CA LEU A 139 -3.04 -10.60 8.76
C LEU A 139 -4.10 -10.44 7.67
N ASN A 140 -5.31 -10.97 7.88
CA ASN A 140 -6.38 -10.82 6.90
C ASN A 140 -6.82 -9.35 6.73
N LEU A 141 -6.66 -8.52 7.77
CA LEU A 141 -6.97 -7.09 7.70
C LEU A 141 -6.02 -6.31 6.78
N PHE A 142 -4.90 -6.88 6.28
CA PHE A 142 -4.12 -6.20 5.24
C PHE A 142 -4.92 -5.96 3.96
N TRP A 143 -5.99 -6.72 3.71
CA TRP A 143 -6.94 -6.41 2.64
C TRP A 143 -7.60 -5.03 2.82
N PHE A 144 -7.84 -4.58 4.05
CA PHE A 144 -8.47 -3.30 4.37
C PHE A 144 -7.79 -2.10 3.69
N ARG A 145 -6.49 -2.21 3.38
CA ARG A 145 -5.74 -1.18 2.63
C ARG A 145 -6.47 -0.76 1.35
N TRP A 146 -6.97 -1.71 0.57
CA TRP A 146 -7.64 -1.43 -0.71
C TRP A 146 -8.96 -0.68 -0.54
N LEU A 147 -9.72 -1.01 0.51
CA LEU A 147 -10.90 -0.26 0.89
C LEU A 147 -10.52 1.19 1.26
N LEU A 148 -9.50 1.35 2.12
CA LEU A 148 -9.05 2.67 2.56
C LEU A 148 -8.57 3.51 1.38
N LEU A 149 -7.79 2.93 0.46
CA LEU A 149 -7.31 3.61 -0.75
C LEU A 149 -8.45 4.05 -1.65
N LEU A 150 -9.46 3.20 -1.88
CA LEU A 150 -10.62 3.57 -2.67
C LEU A 150 -11.39 4.74 -2.03
N VAL A 151 -11.62 4.68 -0.71
CA VAL A 151 -12.31 5.75 0.02
C VAL A 151 -11.52 7.06 -0.04
N LEU A 152 -10.21 7.01 0.23
CA LEU A 152 -9.35 8.19 0.15
C LEU A 152 -9.37 8.77 -1.26
N TYR A 153 -9.17 7.95 -2.29
CA TYR A 153 -9.20 8.40 -3.68
C TYR A 153 -10.51 9.11 -4.03
N ILE A 154 -11.67 8.52 -3.69
CA ILE A 154 -12.99 9.13 -3.95
C ILE A 154 -13.15 10.46 -3.20
N VAL A 155 -12.76 10.51 -1.92
CA VAL A 155 -12.85 11.74 -1.11
C VAL A 155 -11.98 12.84 -1.69
N PHE A 156 -10.74 12.53 -2.07
CA PHE A 156 -9.82 13.52 -2.62
C PHE A 156 -10.22 14.00 -4.01
N VAL A 157 -10.69 13.11 -4.89
CA VAL A 157 -11.23 13.48 -6.21
C VAL A 157 -12.50 14.33 -6.08
N SER A 158 -13.36 14.04 -5.10
CA SER A 158 -14.58 14.81 -4.85
C SER A 158 -14.30 16.21 -4.29
N LEU A 159 -13.29 16.34 -3.41
CA LEU A 159 -12.93 17.61 -2.77
C LEU A 159 -11.98 18.48 -3.63
N SER A 160 -11.15 17.87 -4.47
CA SER A 160 -10.17 18.58 -5.29
C SER A 160 -10.74 18.74 -6.71
N LYS A 161 -11.16 19.96 -7.07
CA LYS A 161 -11.60 20.31 -8.44
C LYS A 161 -10.50 20.24 -9.52
N LYS A 162 -9.32 19.68 -9.22
CA LYS A 162 -8.19 19.51 -10.13
C LYS A 162 -7.39 18.27 -9.77
N ASP A 163 -6.85 17.62 -10.80
CA ASP A 163 -5.90 16.49 -10.79
C ASP A 163 -4.58 16.82 -10.08
N ASN A 164 -4.63 17.26 -8.83
CA ASN A 164 -3.45 17.51 -8.05
C ASN A 164 -2.98 16.20 -7.42
N ALA A 165 -1.90 15.68 -7.98
CA ALA A 165 -0.72 14.96 -7.45
C ALA A 165 -0.57 14.56 -5.95
N LEU A 166 -1.56 14.76 -5.08
CA LEU A 166 -1.43 14.61 -3.62
C LEU A 166 -1.62 13.18 -3.11
N LEU A 167 -2.05 12.25 -3.96
CA LEU A 167 -2.15 10.83 -3.64
C LEU A 167 -1.42 10.01 -4.71
N ILE A 168 -0.12 10.26 -4.85
CA ILE A 168 0.79 9.34 -5.51
C ILE A 168 0.91 8.11 -4.61
N ILE A 169 0.09 7.11 -4.90
CA ILE A 169 0.10 5.79 -4.28
C ILE A 169 0.59 4.82 -5.35
N ASN A 170 1.24 3.72 -4.97
CA ASN A 170 1.74 2.74 -5.96
C ASN A 170 0.67 2.30 -6.96
N GLU A 171 -0.59 2.13 -6.54
CA GLU A 171 -1.71 1.78 -7.42
C GLU A 171 -2.01 2.83 -8.48
N THR A 172 -1.98 4.11 -8.10
CA THR A 172 -2.25 5.20 -9.03
C THR A 172 -1.09 5.31 -10.01
N ASN A 173 0.15 5.11 -9.55
CA ASN A 173 1.33 5.07 -10.43
C ASN A 173 1.25 3.94 -11.45
N ILE A 174 0.85 2.75 -11.02
CA ILE A 174 0.63 1.61 -11.93
C ILE A 174 -0.47 1.94 -12.93
N ALA A 175 -1.58 2.54 -12.50
CA ALA A 175 -2.67 2.92 -13.40
C ALA A 175 -2.22 3.96 -14.44
N TYR A 176 -1.51 5.00 -14.01
CA TYR A 176 -0.96 6.02 -14.91
C TYR A 176 0.08 5.44 -15.86
N ALA A 177 0.97 4.56 -15.39
CA ALA A 177 1.92 3.86 -16.25
C ALA A 177 1.23 2.98 -17.31
N LEU A 178 0.06 2.42 -16.99
CA LEU A 178 -0.75 1.64 -17.93
C LEU A 178 -1.70 2.51 -18.79
N ASN A 179 -1.70 3.83 -18.64
CA ASN A 179 -2.65 4.76 -19.29
C ASN A 179 -4.12 4.39 -19.03
N ILE A 180 -4.44 3.92 -17.82
CA ILE A 180 -5.81 3.63 -17.39
C ILE A 180 -6.20 4.52 -16.20
N SER A 181 -7.50 4.73 -16.00
CA SER A 181 -7.97 5.43 -14.80
C SER A 181 -7.65 4.61 -13.54
N PRO A 182 -7.14 5.22 -12.45
CA PRO A 182 -6.90 4.53 -11.18
C PRO A 182 -8.12 3.78 -10.63
N LEU A 183 -9.34 4.24 -10.97
CA LEU A 183 -10.58 3.58 -10.59
C LEU A 183 -10.70 2.15 -11.13
N PHE A 184 -10.10 1.83 -12.28
CA PHE A 184 -10.09 0.46 -12.82
C PHE A 184 -9.34 -0.53 -11.92
N ILE A 185 -8.36 -0.07 -11.14
CA ILE A 185 -7.64 -0.89 -10.17
C ILE A 185 -8.33 -0.82 -8.81
N LEU A 186 -8.68 0.39 -8.36
CA LEU A 186 -9.16 0.61 -6.99
C LEU A 186 -10.58 0.08 -6.75
N ILE A 187 -11.49 0.17 -7.72
CA ILE A 187 -12.89 -0.28 -7.51
C ILE A 187 -12.94 -1.81 -7.32
N PRO A 188 -12.41 -2.65 -8.22
CA PRO A 188 -12.49 -4.10 -8.05
C PRO A 188 -11.82 -4.58 -6.76
N LEU A 189 -10.63 -4.06 -6.45
CA LEU A 189 -9.89 -4.44 -5.25
C LEU A 189 -10.52 -3.90 -3.97
N GLY A 190 -11.08 -2.68 -4.00
CA GLY A 190 -11.81 -2.11 -2.88
C GLY A 190 -13.10 -2.88 -2.56
N LEU A 191 -13.87 -3.27 -3.57
CA LEU A 191 -15.07 -4.10 -3.40
C LEU A 191 -14.71 -5.50 -2.87
N PHE A 192 -13.69 -6.13 -3.44
CA PHE A 192 -13.21 -7.43 -2.97
C PHE A 192 -12.71 -7.37 -1.52
N SER A 193 -11.94 -6.35 -1.18
CA SER A 193 -11.52 -6.07 0.20
C SER A 193 -12.71 -5.85 1.13
N THR A 194 -13.73 -5.11 0.71
CA THR A 194 -14.96 -4.88 1.50
C THR A 194 -15.60 -6.22 1.86
N TRP A 195 -15.71 -7.11 0.87
CA TRP A 195 -16.27 -8.45 1.06
C TRP A 195 -15.43 -9.29 2.04
N ILE A 196 -14.10 -9.29 1.91
CA ILE A 196 -13.21 -9.99 2.85
C ILE A 196 -13.30 -9.41 4.27
N CYS A 197 -13.28 -8.09 4.41
CA CYS A 197 -13.40 -7.42 5.70
C CYS A 197 -14.75 -7.72 6.37
N TYR A 198 -15.83 -7.75 5.59
CA TYR A 198 -17.16 -8.15 6.04
C TYR A 198 -17.14 -9.58 6.59
N ILE A 199 -16.61 -10.54 5.83
CA ILE A 199 -16.47 -11.93 6.28
C ILE A 199 -15.65 -12.00 7.57
N THR A 200 -14.55 -11.25 7.64
CA THR A 200 -13.68 -11.23 8.83
C THR A 200 -14.45 -10.84 10.08
N VAL A 201 -15.14 -9.70 10.04
CA VAL A 201 -15.83 -9.16 11.20
C VAL A 201 -17.07 -9.97 11.56
N PHE A 202 -17.88 -10.36 10.57
CA PHE A 202 -19.19 -10.95 10.82
C PHE A 202 -19.20 -12.48 10.86
N VAL A 203 -18.19 -13.15 10.31
CA VAL A 203 -18.08 -14.62 10.32
C VAL A 203 -17.04 -15.09 11.32
N PHE A 204 -15.83 -14.52 11.33
CA PHE A 204 -14.73 -15.05 12.16
C PHE A 204 -14.67 -14.43 13.56
N ILE A 205 -15.08 -13.17 13.73
CA ILE A 205 -15.06 -12.51 15.04
C ILE A 205 -16.36 -12.79 15.84
N PRO A 206 -16.26 -13.26 17.09
CA PRO A 206 -17.42 -13.47 17.95
C PRO A 206 -18.26 -12.20 18.15
N LYS A 207 -19.59 -12.34 18.18
CA LYS A 207 -20.55 -11.22 18.32
C LYS A 207 -20.22 -10.28 19.48
N VAL A 208 -19.79 -10.83 20.62
CA VAL A 208 -19.43 -10.08 21.85
C VAL A 208 -18.23 -9.14 21.65
N TYR A 209 -17.35 -9.42 20.69
CA TYR A 209 -16.15 -8.62 20.45
C TYR A 209 -16.23 -7.69 19.23
N ARG A 210 -17.25 -7.81 18.36
CA ARG A 210 -17.32 -7.06 17.09
C ARG A 210 -17.28 -5.55 17.28
N GLY A 211 -18.13 -5.02 18.17
CA GLY A 211 -18.17 -3.58 18.45
C GLY A 211 -16.85 -3.06 19.01
N LYS A 212 -16.22 -3.82 19.92
CA LYS A 212 -14.91 -3.49 20.48
C LYS A 212 -13.84 -3.50 19.39
N PHE A 213 -13.82 -4.54 18.55
CA PHE A 213 -12.87 -4.68 17.47
C PHE A 213 -12.91 -3.51 16.49
N LEU A 214 -14.11 -3.10 16.04
CA LEU A 214 -14.28 -1.95 15.15
C LEU A 214 -13.80 -0.65 15.80
N LEU A 215 -14.22 -0.40 17.05
CA LEU A 215 -13.83 0.81 17.79
C LEU A 215 -12.32 0.87 18.03
N THR A 216 -11.70 -0.24 18.46
CA THR A 216 -10.25 -0.32 18.67
C THR A 216 -9.48 -0.27 17.37
N GLY A 217 -10.07 -0.71 16.26
CA GLY A 217 -9.50 -0.58 14.92
C GLY A 217 -9.31 0.87 14.54
N VAL A 218 -10.35 1.69 14.68
CA VAL A 218 -10.29 3.13 14.40
C VAL A 218 -9.26 3.80 15.33
N ILE A 219 -9.37 3.58 16.64
CA ILE A 219 -8.49 4.23 17.63
C ILE A 219 -7.03 3.81 17.43
N GLY A 220 -6.76 2.50 17.30
CA GLY A 220 -5.41 1.98 17.14
C GLY A 220 -4.73 2.47 15.87
N CYS A 221 -5.45 2.48 14.74
CA CYS A 221 -4.93 3.00 13.47
C CYS A 221 -4.64 4.50 13.55
N ILE A 222 -5.54 5.31 14.11
CA ILE A 222 -5.31 6.76 14.27
C ILE A 222 -4.10 7.03 15.16
N LEU A 223 -4.00 6.32 16.29
CA LEU A 223 -2.85 6.45 17.19
C LEU A 223 -1.56 6.08 16.48
N ALA A 224 -1.53 4.98 15.71
CA ALA A 224 -0.32 4.58 14.97
C ALA A 224 0.08 5.61 13.92
N LEU A 225 -0.87 6.15 13.15
CA LEU A 225 -0.60 7.19 12.16
C LEU A 225 -0.05 8.45 12.82
N LEU A 226 -0.69 8.93 13.90
CA LEU A 226 -0.21 10.10 14.65
C LEU A 226 1.19 9.87 15.22
N PHE A 227 1.43 8.68 15.78
CA PHE A 227 2.72 8.34 16.37
C PHE A 227 3.82 8.19 15.31
N TRP A 228 3.49 7.64 14.14
CA TRP A 228 4.41 7.59 13.00
C TRP A 228 4.77 8.99 12.52
N PHE A 229 3.79 9.78 12.09
CA PHE A 229 4.05 11.07 11.45
C PHE A 229 4.59 12.14 12.40
N LYS A 230 4.25 12.09 13.71
CA LYS A 230 4.72 13.11 14.67
C LYS A 230 5.98 12.73 15.45
N LEU A 231 6.29 11.44 15.59
CA LEU A 231 7.36 11.00 16.49
C LEU A 231 8.31 10.03 15.79
N ILE A 232 7.89 8.80 15.52
CA ILE A 232 8.81 7.73 15.08
C ILE A 232 9.36 8.02 13.69
N GLY A 233 8.49 8.37 12.74
CA GLY A 233 8.84 8.50 11.33
C GLY A 233 9.96 9.52 11.14
N ALA A 234 9.75 10.76 11.61
CA ALA A 234 10.74 11.82 11.48
C ALA A 234 12.07 11.53 12.22
N MET A 235 12.05 10.74 13.29
CA MET A 235 13.27 10.35 14.02
C MET A 235 14.05 9.23 13.32
N VAL A 236 13.36 8.26 12.72
CA VAL A 236 13.97 7.06 12.13
C VAL A 236 14.34 7.29 10.66
N LEU A 237 13.52 8.06 9.94
CA LEU A 237 13.64 8.34 8.51
C LEU A 237 13.44 9.85 8.25
N PRO A 238 14.36 10.72 8.72
CA PRO A 238 14.31 12.14 8.39
C PRO A 238 14.50 12.36 6.88
N TYR A 239 14.13 13.54 6.39
CA TYR A 239 14.47 13.93 5.03
C TYR A 239 16.00 14.02 4.89
N GLU A 240 16.53 13.38 3.84
CA GLU A 240 17.92 13.55 3.39
C GLU A 240 18.08 14.83 2.57
#